data_AF-A0A2T5YI73-F1
#
_entry.id   AF-A0A2T5YI73-F1
#
_cell.length_a   1.000
_cell.length_b   1.000
_cell.length_c   1.000
_cell.angle_alpha   90.00
_cell.angle_beta   90.00
_cell.angle_gamma   90.00
#
_symmetry.space_group_name_H-M   'P 1'
#
loop_
_entity.id
_entity.type
_entity.pdbx_description
1 polymer ?
#
loop_
_entity_poly.entity_id
_entity_poly.type
_entity_poly.pdbx_seq_one_letter_code
_entity_poly.pdbx_strand_id
1 'polypeptide(L)'
;MLVPLLFIQLGSFKYSLCILVKNLLLYFLLLLLIACHPKQDEPTEQERQLQEQLIGEWVPAGFVRYEAEVSYSTIPPPRVSIERGYTFLPNGEVDLKQGYYRRADVGEDEYNNRRYYFLGSKTKYKIAGDSLLIFMPYDSTWVHFSIARLTKDTLSFKGEQGISNYKRSTYHLEKAPTFDAIVLSTSGCFGTCPISSTLITADGQVVFFGEEFTTSEGFYISTIPEAIYKELQDNYRKASIDTISTKFSAGGTDQEEISVTFLKDGKIFKTVSDYGNAGPVELVWANIPLRYLYQSINLKKLQEEELPVYVKHHFLSFAKGGKTLDLTQSEGFLLWNYLRMGKRCQEKFNPRFQVSFRENYLWVPRGRKRYATKEHIKSIETDGQFYTFYLEGQESYTINIGFNFFDLNFSKADFTKKDKYGLPTQ
;
A
#
# COMPACT_ATOMS: atom_id res chain seq x y z
N MET A 1 58.24 61.89 16.05
CA MET A 1 58.49 60.63 15.32
C MET A 1 57.37 60.48 14.29
N LEU A 2 57.55 61.09 13.12
CA LEU A 2 57.95 60.47 11.85
C LEU A 2 56.76 59.79 11.13
N VAL A 3 56.03 60.65 10.43
CA VAL A 3 55.04 60.35 9.38
C VAL A 3 55.80 60.01 8.09
N PRO A 4 55.50 58.90 7.39
CA PRO A 4 56.01 58.70 6.04
C PRO A 4 55.03 59.26 5.00
N LEU A 5 55.52 60.21 4.20
CA LEU A 5 54.90 60.59 2.93
C LEU A 5 55.09 59.44 1.92
N LEU A 6 53.99 58.84 1.48
CA LEU A 6 53.97 57.94 0.33
C LEU A 6 53.73 58.76 -0.95
N PHE A 7 54.78 58.93 -1.76
CA PHE A 7 54.67 59.45 -3.12
C PHE A 7 54.11 58.35 -4.04
N ILE A 8 52.87 58.50 -4.50
CA ILE A 8 52.26 57.63 -5.52
C ILE A 8 52.58 58.20 -6.90
N GLN A 9 53.38 57.47 -7.69
CA GLN A 9 53.62 57.77 -9.10
C GLN A 9 52.35 57.54 -9.93
N LEU A 10 51.80 58.62 -10.48
CA LEU A 10 50.61 58.65 -11.36
C LEU A 10 50.83 58.09 -12.79
N GLY A 11 51.96 57.41 -13.05
CA GLY A 11 52.35 56.98 -14.41
C GLY A 11 51.82 55.61 -14.87
N SER A 12 51.38 54.74 -13.96
CA SER A 12 50.99 53.34 -14.26
C SER A 12 49.48 53.09 -14.30
N PHE A 13 48.67 54.07 -13.85
CA PHE A 13 47.24 53.89 -13.66
C PHE A 13 46.47 53.65 -14.98
N LYS A 14 46.92 54.24 -16.09
CA LYS A 14 46.26 54.06 -17.40
C LYS A 14 46.40 52.64 -17.97
N TYR A 15 47.54 51.98 -17.76
CA TYR A 15 47.72 50.61 -18.24
C TYR A 15 47.00 49.59 -17.36
N SER A 16 47.01 49.78 -16.04
CA SER A 16 46.33 48.88 -15.10
C SER A 16 44.79 48.99 -15.22
N LEU A 17 44.25 50.20 -15.40
CA LEU A 17 42.81 50.41 -15.64
C LEU A 17 42.35 49.81 -16.97
N CYS A 18 43.18 49.85 -18.02
CA CYS A 18 42.85 49.29 -19.33
C CYS A 18 42.83 47.74 -19.32
N ILE A 19 43.71 47.10 -18.53
CA ILE A 19 43.70 45.65 -18.30
C ILE A 19 42.50 45.25 -17.43
N LEU A 20 42.18 46.03 -16.39
CA LEU A 20 41.02 45.79 -15.53
C LEU A 20 39.70 45.89 -16.32
N VAL A 21 39.55 46.91 -17.17
CA VAL A 21 38.34 47.10 -18.02
C VAL A 21 38.23 46.02 -19.10
N LYS A 22 39.35 45.59 -19.72
CA LYS A 22 39.33 44.46 -20.67
C LYS A 22 38.94 43.14 -20.01
N ASN A 23 39.44 42.88 -18.80
CA ASN A 23 39.08 41.68 -18.05
C ASN A 23 37.61 41.75 -17.60
N LEU A 24 37.12 42.92 -17.14
CA LEU A 24 35.72 43.11 -16.79
C LEU A 24 34.78 42.89 -17.99
N LEU A 25 35.17 43.36 -19.19
CA LEU A 25 34.41 43.14 -20.42
C LEU A 25 34.33 41.66 -20.79
N LEU A 26 35.40 40.88 -20.56
CA LEU A 26 35.42 39.44 -20.80
C LEU A 26 34.45 38.68 -19.88
N TYR A 27 34.37 39.07 -18.61
CA TYR A 27 33.40 38.50 -17.66
C TYR A 27 31.96 38.93 -17.97
N PHE A 28 31.75 40.16 -18.45
CA PHE A 28 30.43 40.64 -18.87
C PHE A 28 29.94 39.93 -20.15
N LEU A 29 30.86 39.59 -21.06
CA LEU A 29 30.54 38.83 -22.28
C LEU A 29 30.10 37.40 -21.93
N LEU A 30 30.76 36.75 -20.96
CA LEU A 30 30.35 35.45 -20.44
C LEU A 30 28.98 35.50 -19.74
N LEU A 31 28.70 36.55 -18.97
CA LEU A 31 27.38 36.77 -18.35
C LEU A 31 26.27 37.05 -19.40
N LEU A 32 26.57 37.77 -20.48
CA LEU A 32 25.66 37.99 -21.60
C LEU A 32 25.41 36.71 -22.41
N LEU A 33 26.41 35.85 -22.57
CA LEU A 33 26.26 34.54 -23.21
C LEU A 33 25.45 33.57 -22.34
N ILE A 34 25.56 33.63 -21.01
CA ILE A 34 24.72 32.87 -20.07
C ILE A 34 23.28 33.44 -20.03
N ALA A 35 23.10 34.75 -20.17
CA ALA A 35 21.78 35.39 -20.19
C ALA A 35 21.01 35.20 -21.52
N CYS A 36 21.70 34.84 -22.60
CA CYS A 36 21.12 34.57 -23.93
C CYS A 36 20.86 33.09 -24.21
N HIS A 37 21.03 32.18 -23.23
CA HIS A 37 20.39 30.88 -23.36
C HIS A 37 18.88 31.10 -23.17
N PRO A 38 18.05 30.95 -24.22
CA PRO A 38 16.60 31.04 -24.06
C PRO A 38 16.23 30.07 -22.94
N LYS A 39 15.39 30.51 -22.00
CA LYS A 39 14.84 29.66 -20.94
C LYS A 39 14.31 28.39 -21.59
N GLN A 40 15.12 27.34 -21.60
CA GLN A 40 14.86 26.09 -22.29
C GLN A 40 13.85 25.23 -21.50
N ASP A 41 13.23 25.84 -20.47
CA ASP A 41 12.35 25.22 -19.50
C ASP A 41 10.86 25.52 -19.74
N GLU A 42 10.52 26.43 -20.66
CA GLU A 42 9.12 26.67 -21.00
C GLU A 42 8.61 25.65 -22.03
N PRO A 43 7.53 24.90 -21.74
CA PRO A 43 6.95 23.97 -22.71
C PRO A 43 6.48 24.73 -23.94
N THR A 44 6.78 24.17 -25.11
CA THR A 44 6.22 24.56 -26.41
C THR A 44 4.70 24.41 -26.40
N GLU A 45 4.02 25.10 -27.31
CA GLU A 45 2.56 25.01 -27.44
C GLU A 45 2.07 23.58 -27.67
N GLN A 46 2.81 22.80 -28.48
CA GLN A 46 2.51 21.39 -28.71
C GLN A 46 2.62 20.56 -27.42
N GLU A 47 3.67 20.79 -26.62
CA GLU A 47 3.85 20.08 -25.35
C GLU A 47 2.74 20.42 -24.35
N ARG A 48 2.27 21.67 -24.32
CA ARG A 48 1.11 22.08 -23.50
C ARG A 48 -0.16 21.34 -23.92
N GLN A 49 -0.45 21.30 -25.22
CA GLN A 49 -1.61 20.58 -25.75
C GLN A 49 -1.55 19.07 -25.45
N LEU A 50 -0.38 18.46 -25.58
CA LEU A 50 -0.18 17.05 -25.20
C LEU A 50 -0.39 16.84 -23.69
N GLN A 51 0.13 17.73 -22.87
CA GLN A 51 -0.04 17.68 -21.41
C GLN A 51 -1.52 17.80 -21.02
N GLU A 52 -2.26 18.72 -21.62
CA GLU A 52 -3.71 18.86 -21.40
C GLU A 52 -4.50 17.60 -21.80
N GLN A 53 -4.15 16.98 -22.93
CA GLN A 53 -4.76 15.72 -23.37
C GLN A 53 -4.42 14.55 -22.44
N LEU A 54 -3.25 14.58 -21.80
CA LEU A 54 -2.79 13.51 -20.93
C LEU A 54 -3.51 13.48 -19.57
N ILE A 55 -3.97 14.64 -19.07
CA ILE A 55 -4.69 14.76 -17.79
C ILE A 55 -5.86 13.77 -17.73
N GLY A 56 -5.90 12.95 -16.68
CA GLY A 56 -6.93 11.94 -16.46
C GLY A 56 -6.38 10.59 -16.03
N GLU A 57 -7.27 9.62 -15.86
CA GLU A 57 -6.94 8.27 -15.40
C GLU A 57 -6.85 7.28 -16.57
N TRP A 58 -5.78 6.51 -16.60
CA TRP A 58 -5.41 5.62 -17.69
C TRP A 58 -5.15 4.22 -17.15
N VAL A 59 -5.89 3.26 -17.69
CA VAL A 59 -5.82 1.85 -17.29
C VAL A 59 -5.30 0.97 -18.42
N PRO A 60 -4.59 -0.12 -18.12
CA PRO A 60 -4.12 -1.07 -19.13
C PRO A 60 -5.23 -1.50 -20.10
N ALA A 61 -4.88 -1.54 -21.39
CA ALA A 61 -5.76 -1.99 -22.46
C ALA A 61 -5.07 -3.04 -23.37
N GLY A 62 -3.94 -3.60 -22.92
CA GLY A 62 -3.19 -4.65 -23.61
C GLY A 62 -1.81 -4.22 -24.11
N PHE A 63 -1.11 -5.17 -24.73
CA PHE A 63 0.26 -5.02 -25.22
C PHE A 63 0.40 -5.66 -26.60
N VAL A 64 1.03 -4.96 -27.54
CA VAL A 64 1.29 -5.45 -28.90
C VAL A 64 2.80 -5.65 -29.06
N ARG A 65 3.25 -6.89 -29.26
CA ARG A 65 4.67 -7.20 -29.52
C ARG A 65 5.06 -6.78 -30.93
N TYR A 66 6.29 -6.31 -31.10
CA TYR A 66 6.88 -6.29 -32.45
C TYR A 66 7.07 -7.74 -32.90
N GLU A 67 6.68 -8.05 -34.14
CA GLU A 67 6.89 -9.37 -34.75
C GLU A 67 8.40 -9.61 -34.88
N ALA A 68 9.00 -10.17 -33.84
CA ALA A 68 10.32 -10.76 -33.89
C ALA A 68 10.16 -12.28 -33.88
N GLU A 69 10.88 -12.98 -34.75
CA GLU A 69 11.03 -14.44 -34.74
C GLU A 69 11.66 -14.90 -33.41
N VAL A 70 10.87 -14.95 -32.35
CA VAL A 70 11.32 -15.49 -31.06
C VAL A 70 10.84 -16.92 -30.99
N SER A 71 11.80 -17.83 -31.18
CA SER A 71 11.68 -19.27 -30.95
C SER A 71 10.91 -19.55 -29.65
N TYR A 72 9.74 -20.18 -29.79
CA TYR A 72 8.89 -20.59 -28.68
C TYR A 72 9.50 -21.81 -27.99
N SER A 73 10.38 -21.58 -27.03
CA SER A 73 10.77 -22.61 -26.08
C SER A 73 11.23 -21.93 -24.79
N THR A 74 10.52 -22.22 -23.70
CA THR A 74 10.83 -21.91 -22.29
C THR A 74 10.66 -20.48 -21.76
N ILE A 75 9.66 -19.70 -22.19
CA ILE A 75 9.26 -18.52 -21.40
C ILE A 75 8.49 -19.02 -20.16
N PRO A 76 9.03 -18.88 -18.93
CA PRO A 76 8.30 -19.25 -17.72
C PRO A 76 7.01 -18.42 -17.62
N PRO A 77 5.97 -18.90 -16.92
CA PRO A 77 4.76 -18.13 -16.72
C PRO A 77 5.13 -16.73 -16.19
N PRO A 78 4.46 -15.67 -16.69
CA PRO A 78 4.79 -14.31 -16.28
C PRO A 78 4.73 -14.25 -14.76
N ARG A 79 5.83 -13.78 -14.15
CA ARG A 79 5.80 -13.34 -12.75
C ARG A 79 4.61 -12.37 -12.67
N VAL A 80 3.77 -12.50 -11.64
CA VAL A 80 2.61 -11.62 -11.45
C VAL A 80 3.13 -10.19 -11.29
N SER A 81 3.27 -9.49 -12.40
CA SER A 81 3.58 -8.07 -12.43
C SER A 81 2.25 -7.35 -12.28
N ILE A 82 2.10 -6.60 -11.19
CA ILE A 82 1.01 -5.63 -11.06
C ILE A 82 1.02 -4.81 -12.35
N GLU A 83 -0.12 -4.60 -13.00
CA GLU A 83 -0.12 -3.82 -14.24
C GLU A 83 0.05 -2.32 -13.95
N ARG A 84 0.65 -1.57 -14.88
CA ARG A 84 0.88 -0.12 -14.71
C ARG A 84 -0.43 0.63 -14.93
N GLY A 85 -0.75 1.56 -14.05
CA GLY A 85 -1.83 2.54 -14.25
C GLY A 85 -1.33 3.93 -13.95
N TYR A 86 -1.96 4.94 -14.56
CA TYR A 86 -1.57 6.33 -14.36
C TYR A 86 -2.79 7.20 -14.05
N THR A 87 -2.62 8.20 -13.19
CA THR A 87 -3.52 9.36 -13.14
C THR A 87 -2.69 10.62 -13.26
N PHE A 88 -2.80 11.32 -14.39
CA PHE A 88 -2.11 12.59 -14.61
C PHE A 88 -2.98 13.73 -14.12
N LEU A 89 -2.41 14.56 -13.26
CA LEU A 89 -3.06 15.68 -12.61
C LEU A 89 -2.69 17.01 -13.31
N PRO A 90 -3.58 18.03 -13.26
CA PRO A 90 -3.31 19.34 -13.87
C PRO A 90 -2.10 20.09 -13.29
N ASN A 91 -1.70 19.77 -12.07
CA ASN A 91 -0.57 20.40 -11.37
C ASN A 91 0.81 19.85 -11.78
N GLY A 92 0.89 19.00 -12.81
CA GLY A 92 2.14 18.38 -13.25
C GLY A 92 2.57 17.16 -12.40
N GLU A 93 1.66 16.60 -11.61
CA GLU A 93 1.88 15.35 -10.88
C GLU A 93 1.21 14.15 -11.56
N VAL A 94 1.86 12.99 -11.48
CA VAL A 94 1.32 11.70 -11.92
C VAL A 94 1.25 10.76 -10.72
N ASP A 95 0.10 10.14 -10.54
CA ASP A 95 -0.09 9.01 -9.64
C ASP A 95 0.14 7.70 -10.41
N LEU A 96 1.29 7.06 -10.18
CA LEU A 96 1.62 5.75 -10.72
C LEU A 96 1.04 4.69 -9.79
N LYS A 97 0.02 3.97 -10.27
CA LYS A 97 -0.80 3.09 -9.42
C LYS A 97 -0.06 1.91 -8.78
N GLN A 98 1.10 1.54 -9.32
CA GLN A 98 1.97 0.52 -8.71
C GLN A 98 2.72 1.03 -7.48
N GLY A 99 2.90 2.35 -7.36
CA GLY A 99 3.74 2.95 -6.35
C GLY A 99 5.23 2.99 -6.68
N TYR A 100 5.96 3.73 -5.87
CA TYR A 100 7.41 3.77 -5.86
C TYR A 100 7.95 3.09 -4.61
N TYR A 101 8.99 2.28 -4.78
CA TYR A 101 9.61 1.57 -3.66
C TYR A 101 11.11 1.75 -3.68
N ARG A 102 11.67 1.83 -2.48
CA ARG A 102 13.09 1.64 -2.25
C ARG A 102 13.30 0.37 -1.44
N ARG A 103 14.22 -0.45 -1.89
CA ARG A 103 14.67 -1.62 -1.16
C ARG A 103 15.78 -1.21 -0.17
N ALA A 104 15.75 -1.75 1.04
CA ALA A 104 16.88 -1.61 1.95
C ALA A 104 18.10 -2.39 1.45
N ASP A 105 19.28 -1.79 1.43
CA ASP A 105 20.55 -2.51 1.26
C ASP A 105 20.86 -3.25 2.56
N VAL A 106 20.78 -4.57 2.56
CA VAL A 106 20.89 -5.39 3.78
C VAL A 106 22.06 -6.39 3.77
N GLY A 107 23.09 -6.11 2.97
CA GLY A 107 24.35 -6.88 2.96
C GLY A 107 24.11 -8.38 2.69
N GLU A 108 24.93 -9.25 3.30
CA GLU A 108 24.87 -10.71 3.09
C GLU A 108 23.62 -11.38 3.70
N ASP A 109 22.96 -10.76 4.68
CA ASP A 109 21.72 -11.26 5.32
C ASP A 109 20.43 -10.80 4.61
N GLU A 110 20.53 -10.56 3.30
CA GLU A 110 19.51 -9.90 2.48
C GLU A 110 18.15 -10.59 2.49
N TYR A 111 18.13 -11.91 2.65
CA TYR A 111 16.91 -12.71 2.67
C TYR A 111 16.07 -12.46 3.92
N ASN A 112 16.70 -12.36 5.09
CA ASN A 112 15.98 -12.26 6.36
C ASN A 112 15.64 -10.81 6.74
N ASN A 113 16.40 -9.85 6.22
CA ASN A 113 16.28 -8.44 6.60
C ASN A 113 15.65 -7.57 5.51
N ARG A 114 15.14 -8.15 4.42
CA ARG A 114 14.57 -7.38 3.32
C ARG A 114 13.38 -6.56 3.81
N ARG A 115 13.46 -5.24 3.62
CA ARG A 115 12.38 -4.29 3.87
C ARG A 115 12.14 -3.45 2.64
N TYR A 116 10.87 -3.18 2.38
CA TYR A 116 10.42 -2.29 1.32
C TYR A 116 9.94 -0.98 1.94
N TYR A 117 10.51 0.13 1.47
CA TYR A 117 10.05 1.48 1.80
C TYR A 117 9.19 1.98 0.65
N PHE A 118 7.91 2.19 0.91
CA PHE A 118 6.99 2.82 0.00
C PHE A 118 7.22 4.34 0.01
N LEU A 119 7.58 4.88 -1.15
CA LEU A 119 7.89 6.31 -1.31
C LEU A 119 6.65 7.12 -1.74
N GLY A 120 5.47 6.50 -1.72
CA GLY A 120 4.24 7.04 -2.29
C GLY A 120 4.02 6.59 -3.74
N SER A 121 2.92 7.04 -4.32
CA SER A 121 2.55 6.77 -5.72
C SER A 121 2.57 8.01 -6.61
N LYS A 122 2.62 9.21 -6.01
CA LYS A 122 2.62 10.49 -6.73
C LYS A 122 4.04 11.00 -6.95
N THR A 123 4.31 11.51 -8.15
CA THR A 123 5.58 12.16 -8.52
C THR A 123 5.33 13.21 -9.60
N LYS A 124 6.38 13.90 -10.05
CA LYS A 124 6.31 14.89 -11.13
C LYS A 124 6.38 14.23 -12.51
N TYR A 125 5.68 14.80 -13.48
CA TYR A 125 5.85 14.49 -14.89
C TYR A 125 5.99 15.76 -15.74
N LYS A 126 6.51 15.61 -16.95
CA LYS A 126 6.50 16.66 -17.99
C LYS A 126 6.52 16.04 -19.39
N ILE A 127 6.10 16.81 -20.39
CA ILE A 127 6.26 16.45 -21.80
C ILE A 127 7.50 17.16 -22.34
N ALA A 128 8.34 16.43 -23.09
CA ALA A 128 9.44 16.99 -23.86
C ALA A 128 9.45 16.36 -25.26
N GLY A 129 9.14 17.16 -26.28
CA GLY A 129 8.92 16.69 -27.64
C GLY A 129 7.78 15.65 -27.72
N ASP A 130 8.10 14.44 -28.20
CA ASP A 130 7.19 13.31 -28.32
C ASP A 130 7.25 12.34 -27.12
N SER A 131 7.86 12.77 -26.03
CA SER A 131 8.16 11.90 -24.89
C SER A 131 7.54 12.42 -23.60
N LEU A 132 6.99 11.49 -22.83
CA LEU A 132 6.61 11.69 -21.43
C LEU A 132 7.83 11.42 -20.54
N LEU A 133 8.16 12.35 -19.67
CA LEU A 133 9.20 12.19 -18.66
C LEU A 133 8.54 12.09 -17.29
N ILE A 134 8.84 11.03 -16.53
CA ILE A 134 8.36 10.84 -15.16
C ILE A 134 9.56 10.84 -14.20
N PHE A 135 9.49 11.64 -13.14
CA PHE A 135 10.53 11.71 -12.12
C PHE A 135 10.46 10.49 -11.19
N MET A 136 11.57 9.78 -11.03
CA MET A 136 11.68 8.61 -10.16
C MET A 136 12.21 9.03 -8.78
N PRO A 137 11.39 8.97 -7.71
CA PRO A 137 11.78 9.49 -6.41
C PRO A 137 12.86 8.64 -5.72
N TYR A 138 13.08 7.38 -6.14
CA TYR A 138 14.04 6.49 -5.48
C TYR A 138 15.51 6.76 -5.86
N ASP A 139 15.77 7.28 -7.06
CA ASP A 139 17.11 7.62 -7.55
C ASP A 139 17.23 9.05 -8.07
N SER A 140 16.16 9.84 -7.99
CA SER A 140 16.07 11.23 -8.46
C SER A 140 16.36 11.40 -9.96
N THR A 141 16.01 10.40 -10.78
CA THR A 141 16.20 10.45 -12.23
C THR A 141 14.88 10.72 -12.98
N TRP A 142 14.96 11.18 -14.22
CA TRP A 142 13.81 11.25 -15.12
C TRP A 142 13.82 10.05 -16.06
N VAL A 143 12.74 9.27 -16.07
CA VAL A 143 12.55 8.15 -16.99
C VAL A 143 11.73 8.60 -18.19
N HIS A 144 12.20 8.24 -19.38
CA HIS A 144 11.61 8.63 -20.65
C HIS A 144 10.68 7.55 -21.19
N PHE A 145 9.48 7.97 -21.61
CA PHE A 145 8.49 7.13 -22.27
C PHE A 145 8.11 7.77 -23.61
N SER A 146 8.52 7.16 -24.72
CA SER A 146 8.17 7.66 -26.04
C SER A 146 6.69 7.43 -26.33
N ILE A 147 5.95 8.51 -26.60
CA ILE A 147 4.52 8.47 -26.87
C ILE A 147 4.33 7.97 -28.31
N ALA A 148 3.76 6.78 -28.47
CA ALA A 148 3.37 6.26 -29.78
C ALA A 148 2.08 6.92 -30.27
N ARG A 149 1.14 7.15 -29.36
CA ARG A 149 -0.17 7.71 -29.64
C ARG A 149 -0.75 8.34 -28.37
N LEU A 150 -1.37 9.50 -28.51
CA LEU A 150 -2.21 10.12 -27.50
C LEU A 150 -3.46 10.67 -28.18
N THR A 151 -4.63 10.21 -27.75
CA THR A 151 -5.95 10.69 -28.17
C THR A 151 -6.81 10.96 -26.94
N LYS A 152 -8.07 11.36 -27.15
CA LYS A 152 -9.03 11.53 -26.07
C LYS A 152 -9.25 10.25 -25.25
N ASP A 153 -9.06 9.07 -25.80
CA ASP A 153 -9.40 7.79 -25.15
C ASP A 153 -8.26 6.78 -25.11
N THR A 154 -7.17 7.02 -25.84
CA THR A 154 -6.06 6.09 -26.03
C THR A 154 -4.72 6.75 -25.71
N LEU A 155 -3.91 6.07 -24.90
CA LEU A 155 -2.52 6.41 -24.65
C LEU A 155 -1.68 5.18 -24.97
N SER A 156 -0.62 5.35 -25.74
CA SER A 156 0.28 4.27 -26.12
C SER A 156 1.73 4.69 -25.95
N PHE A 157 2.54 3.84 -25.32
CA PHE A 157 3.98 4.05 -25.20
C PHE A 157 4.74 3.03 -26.05
N LYS A 158 5.78 3.50 -26.76
CA LYS A 158 6.76 2.61 -27.40
C LYS A 158 7.70 2.08 -26.33
N GLY A 159 7.81 0.76 -26.22
CA GLY A 159 8.86 0.08 -25.48
C GLY A 159 9.80 -0.66 -26.43
N GLU A 160 10.85 -1.27 -25.87
CA GLU A 160 11.82 -2.06 -26.64
C GLU A 160 11.19 -3.26 -27.36
N GLN A 161 10.21 -3.90 -26.71
CA GLN A 161 9.60 -5.15 -27.18
C GLN A 161 8.25 -4.96 -27.88
N GLY A 162 7.71 -3.74 -27.91
CA GLY A 162 6.38 -3.50 -28.44
C GLY A 162 5.74 -2.19 -27.98
N ILE A 163 4.42 -2.13 -28.07
CA ILE A 163 3.59 -0.97 -27.70
C ILE A 163 2.67 -1.36 -26.54
N SER A 164 2.79 -0.63 -25.43
CA SER A 164 1.87 -0.71 -24.29
C SER A 164 0.70 0.24 -24.51
N ASN A 165 -0.53 -0.27 -24.44
CA ASN A 165 -1.75 0.50 -24.66
C ASN A 165 -2.52 0.71 -23.36
N TYR A 166 -3.09 1.89 -23.25
CA TYR A 166 -3.92 2.31 -22.13
C TYR A 166 -5.19 2.95 -22.68
N LYS A 167 -6.29 2.71 -21.98
CA LYS A 167 -7.56 3.39 -22.24
C LYS A 167 -7.83 4.39 -21.12
N ARG A 168 -8.47 5.50 -21.48
CA ARG A 168 -8.97 6.44 -20.46
C ARG A 168 -10.12 5.78 -19.69
N SER A 169 -10.07 5.88 -18.36
CA SER A 169 -11.13 5.38 -17.49
C SER A 169 -11.92 6.53 -16.88
N THR A 170 -13.22 6.30 -16.69
CA THR A 170 -14.15 7.20 -16.02
C THR A 170 -14.98 6.41 -15.03
N TYR A 171 -15.04 6.87 -13.79
CA TYR A 171 -15.69 6.16 -12.69
C TYR A 171 -16.92 6.94 -12.19
N HIS A 172 -18.03 6.23 -12.01
CA HIS A 172 -19.30 6.76 -11.52
C HIS A 172 -19.41 6.53 -10.01
N LEU A 173 -18.61 7.28 -9.25
CA LEU A 173 -18.51 7.08 -7.80
C LEU A 173 -19.80 7.46 -7.07
N GLU A 174 -20.64 8.34 -7.62
CA GLU A 174 -21.87 8.83 -6.98
C GLU A 174 -22.86 7.72 -6.58
N LYS A 175 -22.78 6.55 -7.22
CA LYS A 175 -23.61 5.38 -6.89
C LYS A 175 -22.86 4.31 -6.10
N ALA A 176 -21.54 4.36 -6.06
CA ALA A 176 -20.72 3.38 -5.35
C ALA A 176 -20.86 3.57 -3.84
N PRO A 177 -20.97 2.47 -3.06
CA PRO A 177 -21.15 2.55 -1.62
C PRO A 177 -19.97 3.27 -0.96
N THR A 178 -20.26 3.99 0.12
CA THR A 178 -19.27 4.44 1.07
C THR A 178 -19.17 3.46 2.23
N PHE A 179 -18.06 3.54 2.96
CA PHE A 179 -17.75 2.64 4.06
C PHE A 179 -17.51 3.43 5.36
N ASP A 180 -17.84 2.81 6.49
CA ASP A 180 -17.53 3.33 7.82
C ASP A 180 -16.08 3.02 8.19
N ALA A 181 -15.57 1.89 7.70
CA ALA A 181 -14.21 1.43 7.92
C ALA A 181 -13.77 0.44 6.84
N ILE A 182 -12.45 0.36 6.64
CA ILE A 182 -11.78 -0.58 5.73
C ILE A 182 -10.70 -1.29 6.52
N VAL A 183 -10.69 -2.61 6.46
CA VAL A 183 -9.72 -3.46 7.14
C VAL A 183 -8.97 -4.26 6.10
N LEU A 184 -7.67 -4.04 5.95
CA LEU A 184 -6.81 -4.78 5.04
C LEU A 184 -5.84 -5.63 5.84
N SER A 185 -5.68 -6.89 5.45
CA SER A 185 -4.70 -7.81 6.02
C SER A 185 -3.94 -8.53 4.93
N THR A 186 -2.63 -8.71 5.14
CA THR A 186 -1.73 -9.38 4.20
C THR A 186 -1.12 -10.62 4.85
N SER A 187 -1.02 -11.71 4.07
CA SER A 187 -0.40 -12.96 4.51
C SER A 187 1.10 -13.02 4.20
N GLY A 188 1.77 -14.02 4.76
CA GLY A 188 3.12 -14.40 4.32
C GLY A 188 3.11 -15.00 2.91
N CYS A 189 4.32 -15.13 2.34
CA CYS A 189 4.60 -15.80 1.08
C CYS A 189 5.97 -16.50 1.17
N PHE A 190 6.38 -17.28 0.17
CA PHE A 190 7.75 -17.79 0.10
C PHE A 190 8.72 -16.65 -0.27
N GLY A 191 9.14 -15.89 0.73
CA GLY A 191 9.97 -14.71 0.55
C GLY A 191 9.79 -13.70 1.67
N THR A 192 9.58 -12.44 1.28
CA THR A 192 9.65 -11.26 2.17
C THR A 192 8.41 -10.37 2.01
N CYS A 193 7.25 -11.02 1.81
CA CYS A 193 5.97 -10.30 1.75
C CYS A 193 5.65 -9.75 3.15
N PRO A 194 5.46 -8.43 3.32
CA PRO A 194 5.10 -7.86 4.61
C PRO A 194 3.78 -8.45 5.10
N ILE A 195 3.82 -9.05 6.29
CA ILE A 195 2.69 -9.60 7.00
C ILE A 195 2.17 -8.51 7.93
N SER A 196 0.97 -8.01 7.66
CA SER A 196 0.43 -6.87 8.40
C SER A 196 -1.09 -6.82 8.37
N SER A 197 -1.66 -5.98 9.21
CA SER A 197 -3.08 -5.64 9.18
C SER A 197 -3.26 -4.16 9.49
N THR A 198 -4.15 -3.49 8.74
CA THR A 198 -4.47 -2.08 8.87
C THR A 198 -5.98 -1.91 8.87
N LEU A 199 -6.51 -1.27 9.91
CA LEU A 199 -7.88 -0.81 9.99
C LEU A 199 -7.88 0.70 9.91
N ILE A 200 -8.70 1.26 9.03
CA ILE A 200 -8.97 2.69 8.94
C ILE A 200 -10.47 2.95 9.05
N THR A 201 -10.86 3.98 9.79
CA THR A 201 -12.25 4.42 9.94
C THR A 201 -12.51 5.73 9.23
N ALA A 202 -13.77 6.04 8.93
CA ALA A 202 -14.17 7.24 8.19
C ALA A 202 -13.84 8.55 8.92
N ASP A 203 -13.79 8.52 10.25
CA ASP A 203 -13.32 9.63 11.10
C ASP A 203 -11.77 9.71 11.19
N GLY A 204 -11.07 8.84 10.47
CA GLY A 204 -9.61 8.89 10.30
C GLY A 204 -8.81 8.14 11.35
N GLN A 205 -9.43 7.38 12.25
CA GLN A 205 -8.66 6.54 13.19
C GLN A 205 -7.98 5.38 12.44
N VAL A 206 -6.75 5.07 12.85
CA VAL A 206 -5.95 3.99 12.27
C VAL A 206 -5.50 3.04 13.36
N VAL A 207 -5.67 1.74 13.12
CA VAL A 207 -5.05 0.67 13.92
C VAL A 207 -4.19 -0.16 12.99
N PHE A 208 -2.91 -0.29 13.32
CA PHE A 208 -1.95 -1.03 12.52
C PHE A 208 -1.29 -2.13 13.35
N PHE A 209 -1.14 -3.29 12.74
CA PHE A 209 -0.38 -4.41 13.29
C PHE A 209 0.63 -4.88 12.23
N GLY A 210 1.92 -4.73 12.52
CA GLY A 210 2.98 -5.30 11.70
C GLY A 210 3.53 -6.56 12.36
N GLU A 211 3.58 -7.68 11.62
CA GLU A 211 4.06 -8.96 12.14
C GLU A 211 5.49 -9.26 11.66
N GLU A 212 5.69 -9.39 10.34
CA GLU A 212 6.98 -9.75 9.75
C GLU A 212 7.21 -9.00 8.43
N PHE A 213 8.48 -8.75 8.07
CA PHE A 213 8.90 -8.01 6.86
C PHE A 213 8.29 -6.61 6.70
N THR A 214 7.80 -6.03 7.78
CA THR A 214 7.34 -4.64 7.86
C THR A 214 8.46 -3.73 8.38
N THR A 215 8.35 -2.42 8.17
CA THR A 215 9.28 -1.46 8.78
C THR A 215 8.90 -1.11 10.22
N SER A 216 7.77 -1.61 10.72
CA SER A 216 7.26 -1.35 12.07
C SER A 216 6.51 -2.58 12.61
N GLU A 217 7.12 -3.30 13.55
CA GLU A 217 6.53 -4.51 14.15
C GLU A 217 5.79 -4.20 15.45
N GLY A 218 4.68 -4.90 15.69
CA GLY A 218 3.80 -4.74 16.84
C GLY A 218 2.52 -3.95 16.53
N PHE A 219 1.82 -3.56 17.59
CA PHE A 219 0.54 -2.85 17.51
C PHE A 219 0.72 -1.35 17.65
N TYR A 220 0.06 -0.61 16.78
CA TYR A 220 0.11 0.85 16.71
C TYR A 220 -1.27 1.44 16.49
N ILE A 221 -1.45 2.67 16.97
CA ILE A 221 -2.58 3.53 16.65
C ILE A 221 -2.07 4.82 16.00
N SER A 222 -2.91 5.43 15.16
CA SER A 222 -2.64 6.72 14.55
C SER A 222 -3.95 7.39 14.11
N THR A 223 -3.83 8.54 13.46
CA THR A 223 -4.94 9.26 12.84
C THR A 223 -4.51 9.81 11.49
N ILE A 224 -5.42 9.82 10.52
CA ILE A 224 -5.25 10.45 9.20
C ILE A 224 -6.33 11.51 8.97
N PRO A 225 -6.07 12.51 8.12
CA PRO A 225 -7.11 13.43 7.67
C PRO A 225 -8.22 12.70 6.91
N GLU A 226 -9.46 13.17 7.05
CA GLU A 226 -10.63 12.65 6.33
C GLU A 226 -10.42 12.60 4.80
N ALA A 227 -9.70 13.59 4.25
CA ALA A 227 -9.35 13.63 2.82
C ALA A 227 -8.53 12.41 2.38
N ILE A 228 -7.62 11.91 3.24
CA ILE A 228 -6.82 10.72 2.96
C ILE A 228 -7.70 9.47 3.03
N TYR A 229 -8.58 9.37 4.04
CA TYR A 229 -9.56 8.27 4.10
C TYR A 229 -10.42 8.24 2.84
N LYS A 230 -10.95 9.41 2.43
CA LYS A 230 -11.76 9.53 1.22
C LYS A 230 -11.02 9.07 -0.03
N GLU A 231 -9.76 9.45 -0.20
CA GLU A 231 -8.92 8.99 -1.32
C GLU A 231 -8.76 7.46 -1.31
N LEU A 232 -8.46 6.87 -0.15
CA LEU A 232 -8.32 5.42 0.00
C LEU A 232 -9.64 4.68 -0.30
N GLN A 233 -10.76 5.16 0.24
CA GLN A 233 -12.08 4.60 -0.04
C GLN A 233 -12.44 4.73 -1.54
N ASP A 234 -12.14 5.87 -2.16
CA ASP A 234 -12.47 6.10 -3.56
C ASP A 234 -11.72 5.15 -4.49
N ASN A 235 -10.47 4.77 -4.15
CA ASN A 235 -9.75 3.74 -4.89
C ASN A 235 -10.48 2.38 -4.87
N TYR A 236 -11.03 1.98 -3.72
CA TYR A 236 -11.85 0.77 -3.65
C TYR A 236 -13.18 0.94 -4.42
N ARG A 237 -13.84 2.09 -4.32
CA ARG A 237 -15.08 2.36 -5.07
C ARG A 237 -14.88 2.26 -6.58
N LYS A 238 -13.71 2.66 -7.11
CA LYS A 238 -13.33 2.47 -8.52
C LYS A 238 -13.23 0.98 -8.91
N ALA A 239 -12.84 0.12 -7.99
CA ALA A 239 -12.82 -1.34 -8.17
C ALA A 239 -14.22 -1.98 -8.12
N SER A 240 -15.29 -1.19 -7.94
CA SER A 240 -16.68 -1.68 -7.91
C SER A 240 -16.90 -2.79 -6.89
N ILE A 241 -16.40 -2.59 -5.65
CA ILE A 241 -16.38 -3.60 -4.58
C ILE A 241 -17.74 -4.27 -4.37
N ASP A 242 -18.86 -3.56 -4.50
CA ASP A 242 -20.19 -4.12 -4.36
C ASP A 242 -20.49 -5.25 -5.36
N THR A 243 -19.96 -5.17 -6.58
CA THR A 243 -20.31 -6.09 -7.68
C THR A 243 -19.28 -7.19 -7.97
N ILE A 244 -18.01 -7.00 -7.61
CA ILE A 244 -16.96 -7.98 -7.91
C ILE A 244 -17.08 -9.28 -7.08
N SER A 245 -16.38 -10.34 -7.46
CA SER A 245 -16.29 -11.58 -6.65
C SER A 245 -15.70 -11.31 -5.26
N THR A 246 -16.05 -12.15 -4.28
CA THR A 246 -15.43 -12.11 -2.94
C THR A 246 -14.12 -12.88 -2.85
N LYS A 247 -13.77 -13.66 -3.88
CA LYS A 247 -12.54 -14.45 -3.92
C LYS A 247 -11.89 -14.41 -5.30
N PHE A 248 -10.59 -14.16 -5.32
CA PHE A 248 -9.71 -14.25 -6.47
C PHE A 248 -8.48 -15.08 -6.10
N SER A 249 -8.01 -15.89 -7.04
CA SER A 249 -6.85 -16.75 -6.82
C SER A 249 -6.05 -16.92 -8.10
N ALA A 250 -4.76 -16.62 -8.03
CA ALA A 250 -3.81 -17.03 -9.04
C ALA A 250 -3.62 -18.56 -9.02
N GLY A 251 -3.17 -19.14 -10.14
CA GLY A 251 -2.90 -20.58 -10.24
C GLY A 251 -1.56 -21.04 -9.65
N GLY A 252 -0.80 -20.15 -9.00
CA GLY A 252 0.51 -20.46 -8.42
C GLY A 252 0.44 -20.79 -6.93
N THR A 253 1.48 -21.43 -6.39
CA THR A 253 1.63 -21.64 -4.93
C THR A 253 2.45 -20.51 -4.31
N ASP A 254 2.36 -20.40 -2.99
CA ASP A 254 3.23 -19.57 -2.14
C ASP A 254 3.20 -18.07 -2.43
N GLN A 255 2.08 -17.58 -2.97
CA GLN A 255 1.84 -16.15 -3.14
C GLN A 255 1.21 -15.55 -1.87
N GLU A 256 1.27 -14.22 -1.76
CA GLU A 256 0.57 -13.51 -0.70
C GLU A 256 -0.95 -13.52 -0.97
N GLU A 257 -1.73 -13.74 0.08
CA GLU A 257 -3.15 -13.42 0.13
C GLU A 257 -3.35 -12.04 0.77
N ILE A 258 -4.11 -11.18 0.11
CA ILE A 258 -4.61 -9.93 0.67
C ILE A 258 -6.11 -10.09 0.90
N SER A 259 -6.55 -9.91 2.15
CA SER A 259 -7.98 -9.87 2.48
C SER A 259 -8.37 -8.45 2.87
N VAL A 260 -9.51 -7.98 2.36
CA VAL A 260 -10.05 -6.65 2.66
C VAL A 260 -11.51 -6.77 3.08
N THR A 261 -11.82 -6.28 4.28
CA THR A 261 -13.18 -6.23 4.84
C THR A 261 -13.66 -4.78 4.88
N PHE A 262 -14.84 -4.55 4.35
CA PHE A 262 -15.51 -3.25 4.32
C PHE A 262 -16.65 -3.24 5.32
N LEU A 263 -16.70 -2.22 6.17
CA LEU A 263 -17.80 -2.02 7.12
C LEU A 263 -18.76 -0.96 6.59
N LYS A 264 -20.05 -1.19 6.78
CA LYS A 264 -21.12 -0.22 6.48
C LYS A 264 -22.29 -0.44 7.42
N ASP A 265 -22.83 0.66 7.95
CA ASP A 265 -23.89 0.67 8.96
C ASP A 265 -23.53 -0.20 10.18
N GLY A 266 -22.25 -0.13 10.59
CA GLY A 266 -21.72 -0.85 11.75
C GLY A 266 -21.54 -2.36 11.59
N LYS A 267 -21.76 -2.94 10.41
CA LYS A 267 -21.60 -4.38 10.11
C LYS A 267 -20.68 -4.62 8.91
N ILE A 268 -20.24 -5.85 8.73
CA ILE A 268 -19.50 -6.27 7.54
C ILE A 268 -20.43 -6.14 6.33
N PHE A 269 -20.05 -5.27 5.40
CA PHE A 269 -20.71 -5.11 4.10
C PHE A 269 -20.24 -6.18 3.13
N LYS A 270 -18.92 -6.36 3.03
CA LYS A 270 -18.28 -7.34 2.15
C LYS A 270 -16.86 -7.62 2.61
N THR A 271 -16.41 -8.84 2.36
CA THR A 271 -15.00 -9.21 2.45
C THR A 271 -14.53 -9.77 1.11
N VAL A 272 -13.37 -9.32 0.64
CA VAL A 272 -12.73 -9.78 -0.60
C VAL A 272 -11.35 -10.37 -0.26
N SER A 273 -11.09 -11.59 -0.70
CA SER A 273 -9.77 -12.23 -0.66
C SER A 273 -9.16 -12.23 -2.06
N ASP A 274 -7.94 -11.74 -2.18
CA ASP A 274 -7.16 -11.73 -3.42
C ASP A 274 -5.81 -12.43 -3.19
N TYR A 275 -5.74 -13.69 -3.60
CA TYR A 275 -4.52 -14.48 -3.56
C TYR A 275 -3.72 -14.29 -4.84
N GLY A 276 -2.54 -13.70 -4.69
CA GLY A 276 -1.62 -13.51 -5.80
C GLY A 276 -1.98 -12.38 -6.77
N ASN A 277 -2.64 -11.33 -6.29
CA ASN A 277 -3.08 -10.18 -7.11
C ASN A 277 -3.86 -10.61 -8.38
N ALA A 278 -4.74 -11.60 -8.23
CA ALA A 278 -5.58 -12.13 -9.29
C ALA A 278 -6.90 -11.37 -9.46
N GLY A 279 -7.20 -10.43 -8.56
CA GLY A 279 -8.35 -9.54 -8.66
C GLY A 279 -8.25 -8.55 -9.84
N PRO A 280 -9.32 -7.77 -10.09
CA PRO A 280 -9.29 -6.67 -11.03
C PRO A 280 -8.16 -5.69 -10.70
N VAL A 281 -7.55 -5.10 -11.72
CA VAL A 281 -6.37 -4.25 -11.54
C VAL A 281 -6.63 -3.08 -10.58
N GLU A 282 -7.83 -2.51 -10.60
CA GLU A 282 -8.23 -1.46 -9.66
C GLU A 282 -8.24 -1.92 -8.19
N LEU A 283 -8.60 -3.17 -7.91
CA LEU A 283 -8.53 -3.73 -6.56
C LEU A 283 -7.08 -3.83 -6.10
N VAL A 284 -6.21 -4.38 -6.97
CA VAL A 284 -4.77 -4.52 -6.70
C VAL A 284 -4.15 -3.14 -6.43
N TRP A 285 -4.49 -2.13 -7.22
CA TRP A 285 -4.03 -0.76 -7.01
C TRP A 285 -4.57 -0.14 -5.73
N ALA A 286 -5.83 -0.39 -5.36
CA ALA A 286 -6.42 0.14 -4.14
C ALA A 286 -5.74 -0.42 -2.88
N ASN A 287 -5.28 -1.68 -2.92
CA ASN A 287 -4.59 -2.33 -1.81
C ASN A 287 -3.24 -1.68 -1.48
N ILE A 288 -2.51 -1.20 -2.48
CA ILE A 288 -1.13 -0.70 -2.33
C ILE A 288 -1.02 0.47 -1.33
N PRO A 289 -1.71 1.62 -1.52
CA PRO A 289 -1.55 2.76 -0.63
C PRO A 289 -2.06 2.46 0.79
N LEU A 290 -3.10 1.62 0.94
CA LEU A 290 -3.58 1.22 2.26
C LEU A 290 -2.59 0.29 2.97
N ARG A 291 -2.03 -0.70 2.27
CA ARG A 291 -1.03 -1.64 2.78
C ARG A 291 0.19 -0.94 3.37
N TYR A 292 0.62 0.15 2.76
CA TYR A 292 1.82 0.88 3.17
C TYR A 292 1.54 2.19 3.92
N LEU A 293 0.28 2.49 4.23
CA LEU A 293 -0.14 3.71 4.92
C LEU A 293 0.64 3.95 6.21
N TYR A 294 0.94 2.87 6.96
CA TYR A 294 1.68 2.94 8.21
C TYR A 294 3.08 3.58 8.09
N GLN A 295 3.68 3.60 6.89
CA GLN A 295 4.99 4.19 6.65
C GLN A 295 4.96 5.72 6.48
N SER A 296 3.79 6.31 6.22
CA SER A 296 3.61 7.73 5.94
C SER A 296 2.86 8.49 7.03
N ILE A 297 2.52 7.83 8.14
CA ILE A 297 1.77 8.40 9.25
C ILE A 297 2.53 8.30 10.56
N ASN A 298 2.18 9.15 11.52
CA ASN A 298 2.81 9.15 12.85
C ASN A 298 2.21 8.01 13.70
N LEU A 299 2.91 6.88 13.77
CA LEU A 299 2.50 5.74 14.58
C LEU A 299 2.81 5.95 16.06
N LYS A 300 1.82 5.69 16.92
CA LYS A 300 2.02 5.53 18.37
C LYS A 300 1.88 4.05 18.73
N LYS A 301 2.96 3.46 19.25
CA LYS A 301 2.96 2.06 19.69
C LYS A 301 2.05 1.87 20.90
N LEU A 302 1.20 0.85 20.86
CA LEU A 302 0.41 0.40 22.00
C LEU A 302 1.30 -0.39 22.96
N GLN A 303 1.12 -0.17 24.26
CA GLN A 303 1.81 -0.94 25.30
C GLN A 303 1.15 -2.31 25.50
N GLU A 304 1.90 -3.29 26.00
CA GLU A 304 1.41 -4.67 26.16
C GLU A 304 0.21 -4.74 27.12
N GLU A 305 0.17 -3.88 28.14
CA GLU A 305 -0.92 -3.79 29.11
C GLU A 305 -2.23 -3.24 28.51
N GLU A 306 -2.14 -2.53 27.38
CA GLU A 306 -3.29 -2.01 26.64
C GLU A 306 -3.91 -3.05 25.68
N LEU A 307 -3.27 -4.21 25.52
CA LEU A 307 -3.67 -5.23 24.56
C LEU A 307 -4.42 -6.37 25.26
N PRO A 308 -5.48 -6.92 24.63
CA PRO A 308 -5.97 -8.23 25.02
C PRO A 308 -4.91 -9.27 24.67
N VAL A 309 -5.04 -10.48 25.21
CA VAL A 309 -4.16 -11.58 24.78
C VAL A 309 -4.26 -11.74 23.26
N TYR A 310 -3.10 -11.76 22.61
CA TYR A 310 -3.03 -11.86 21.16
C TYR A 310 -3.57 -13.20 20.70
N VAL A 311 -4.57 -13.14 19.81
CA VAL A 311 -5.03 -14.29 19.05
C VAL A 311 -4.52 -14.09 17.64
N LYS A 312 -3.78 -15.06 17.11
CA LYS A 312 -3.24 -14.97 15.76
C LYS A 312 -4.38 -14.73 14.77
N HIS A 313 -4.37 -13.58 14.09
CA HIS A 313 -5.44 -13.17 13.16
C HIS A 313 -5.60 -14.14 11.99
N HIS A 314 -4.52 -14.86 11.67
CA HIS A 314 -4.54 -15.98 10.76
C HIS A 314 -5.27 -17.17 11.38
N PHE A 315 -6.25 -17.71 10.66
CA PHE A 315 -6.97 -18.94 11.02
C PHE A 315 -7.88 -18.85 12.24
N LEU A 316 -8.42 -17.66 12.57
CA LEU A 316 -9.54 -17.59 13.50
C LEU A 316 -10.78 -18.22 12.90
N SER A 317 -11.51 -18.96 13.72
CA SER A 317 -12.81 -19.51 13.35
C SER A 317 -13.74 -19.61 14.56
N PHE A 318 -15.04 -19.53 14.31
CA PHE A 318 -16.04 -19.98 15.28
C PHE A 318 -16.28 -21.47 15.07
N ALA A 319 -16.20 -22.27 16.12
CA ALA A 319 -16.41 -23.71 16.11
C ALA A 319 -17.68 -24.09 16.90
N LYS A 320 -18.50 -24.97 16.32
CA LYS A 320 -19.70 -25.51 16.96
C LYS A 320 -20.08 -26.88 16.40
N GLY A 321 -20.14 -27.90 17.26
CA GLY A 321 -20.67 -29.22 16.90
C GLY A 321 -19.97 -29.86 15.70
N GLY A 322 -18.64 -29.76 15.63
CA GLY A 322 -17.83 -30.29 14.52
C GLY A 322 -17.87 -29.48 13.22
N LYS A 323 -18.50 -28.30 13.24
CA LYS A 323 -18.48 -27.35 12.13
C LYS A 323 -17.66 -26.11 12.48
N THR A 324 -17.08 -25.46 11.48
CA THR A 324 -16.39 -24.17 11.64
C THR A 324 -16.91 -23.12 10.67
N LEU A 325 -16.91 -21.87 11.14
CA LEU A 325 -16.98 -20.67 10.33
C LEU A 325 -15.61 -20.02 10.39
N ASP A 326 -14.84 -20.13 9.30
CA ASP A 326 -13.51 -19.55 9.22
C ASP A 326 -13.64 -18.06 8.89
N LEU A 327 -12.96 -17.21 9.66
CA LEU A 327 -12.85 -15.78 9.39
C LEU A 327 -11.69 -15.55 8.42
N THR A 328 -11.83 -14.60 7.49
CA THR A 328 -10.66 -14.10 6.77
C THR A 328 -9.71 -13.39 7.74
N GLN A 329 -8.45 -13.16 7.33
CA GLN A 329 -7.49 -12.48 8.19
C GLN A 329 -7.95 -11.06 8.56
N SER A 330 -8.56 -10.31 7.62
CA SER A 330 -9.13 -8.99 7.87
C SER A 330 -10.32 -9.01 8.82
N GLU A 331 -11.19 -10.03 8.73
CA GLU A 331 -12.31 -10.23 9.68
C GLU A 331 -11.80 -10.62 11.08
N GLY A 332 -10.78 -11.46 11.14
CA GLY A 332 -10.09 -11.82 12.38
C GLY A 332 -9.46 -10.61 13.05
N PHE A 333 -8.79 -9.74 12.29
CA PHE A 333 -8.21 -8.50 12.80
C PHE A 333 -9.29 -7.52 13.27
N LEU A 334 -10.42 -7.44 12.57
CA LEU A 334 -11.57 -6.65 12.98
C LEU A 334 -12.12 -7.12 14.34
N LEU A 335 -12.34 -8.43 14.50
CA LEU A 335 -12.76 -9.00 15.78
C LEU A 335 -11.74 -8.71 16.90
N TRP A 336 -10.46 -8.87 16.62
CA TRP A 336 -9.40 -8.52 17.58
C TRP A 336 -9.46 -7.04 17.99
N ASN A 337 -9.71 -6.12 17.06
CA ASN A 337 -9.84 -4.71 17.39
C ASN A 337 -11.04 -4.45 18.32
N TYR A 338 -12.17 -5.14 18.13
CA TYR A 338 -13.30 -5.05 19.06
C TYR A 338 -12.98 -5.64 20.44
N LEU A 339 -12.24 -6.75 20.50
CA LEU A 339 -11.76 -7.31 21.77
C LEU A 339 -10.85 -6.34 22.52
N ARG A 340 -9.96 -5.64 21.81
CA ARG A 340 -9.09 -4.61 22.38
C ARG A 340 -9.88 -3.44 22.97
N MET A 341 -10.95 -3.03 22.31
CA MET A 341 -11.80 -1.92 22.77
C MET A 341 -12.85 -2.36 23.81
N GLY A 342 -13.07 -3.66 23.96
CA GLY A 342 -14.03 -4.25 24.87
C GLY A 342 -13.66 -4.03 26.34
N LYS A 343 -14.65 -4.22 27.22
CA LYS A 343 -14.48 -4.04 28.67
C LYS A 343 -14.37 -5.40 29.34
N ARG A 344 -13.39 -5.54 30.25
CA ARG A 344 -13.34 -6.70 31.15
C ARG A 344 -14.56 -6.70 32.06
N CYS A 345 -15.19 -7.85 32.23
CA CYS A 345 -16.39 -8.00 33.05
C CYS A 345 -16.44 -9.39 33.72
N GLN A 346 -17.40 -9.56 34.63
CA GLN A 346 -17.68 -10.81 35.36
C GLN A 346 -19.08 -11.35 35.01
N GLU A 347 -19.67 -10.86 33.93
CA GLU A 347 -21.00 -11.28 33.49
C GLU A 347 -20.97 -12.72 33.01
N LYS A 348 -21.95 -13.50 33.46
CA LYS A 348 -22.13 -14.88 33.01
C LYS A 348 -22.95 -14.89 31.74
N PHE A 349 -22.54 -15.70 30.77
CA PHE A 349 -23.28 -15.96 29.55
C PHE A 349 -23.28 -17.45 29.25
N ASN A 350 -24.13 -17.87 28.32
CA ASN A 350 -24.16 -19.26 27.83
C ASN A 350 -23.34 -19.34 26.53
N PRO A 351 -22.16 -19.97 26.53
CA PRO A 351 -21.34 -20.08 25.33
C PRO A 351 -22.10 -20.74 24.18
N ARG A 352 -22.06 -20.10 23.00
CA ARG A 352 -22.66 -20.64 21.77
C ARG A 352 -21.62 -21.28 20.87
N PHE A 353 -20.37 -20.83 20.99
CA PHE A 353 -19.25 -21.16 20.12
C PHE A 353 -17.96 -21.27 20.94
N GLN A 354 -17.01 -22.03 20.42
CA GLN A 354 -15.60 -21.92 20.79
C GLN A 354 -14.89 -21.12 19.70
N VAL A 355 -14.00 -20.20 20.05
CA VAL A 355 -13.09 -19.61 19.06
C VAL A 355 -11.89 -20.53 18.91
N SER A 356 -11.70 -21.05 17.70
CA SER A 356 -10.56 -21.90 17.35
C SER A 356 -9.54 -21.09 16.57
N PHE A 357 -8.28 -21.35 16.86
CA PHE A 357 -7.10 -20.78 16.20
C PHE A 357 -6.06 -21.91 16.09
N ARG A 358 -5.26 -21.91 15.02
CA ARG A 358 -4.27 -22.99 14.83
C ARG A 358 -3.13 -22.86 15.85
N GLU A 359 -2.58 -21.66 16.03
CA GLU A 359 -1.35 -21.43 16.80
C GLU A 359 -1.28 -19.97 17.31
N ASN A 360 -0.67 -19.74 18.48
CA ASN A 360 -0.50 -18.40 19.11
C ASN A 360 0.93 -17.82 18.98
N TYR A 361 1.69 -18.22 17.96
CA TYR A 361 3.00 -17.62 17.69
C TYR A 361 2.94 -16.65 16.52
N LEU A 362 3.74 -15.58 16.63
CA LEU A 362 4.01 -14.68 15.50
C LEU A 362 4.76 -15.46 14.43
N TRP A 363 4.40 -15.24 13.15
CA TRP A 363 5.24 -15.64 12.03
C TRP A 363 6.67 -15.18 12.29
N VAL A 364 7.56 -16.15 12.17
CA VAL A 364 8.96 -16.04 12.56
C VAL A 364 9.74 -16.82 11.52
N PRO A 365 10.74 -16.20 10.88
CA PRO A 365 11.50 -16.88 9.86
C PRO A 365 12.37 -17.96 10.52
N ARG A 366 12.33 -19.17 9.94
CA ARG A 366 13.27 -20.28 10.22
C ARG A 366 13.40 -20.68 11.70
N GLY A 367 12.29 -21.15 12.30
CA GLY A 367 12.33 -22.02 13.49
C GLY A 367 12.48 -21.32 14.85
N ARG A 368 12.54 -19.99 14.90
CA ARG A 368 12.52 -19.25 16.18
C ARG A 368 11.08 -19.00 16.64
N LYS A 369 10.45 -19.89 17.39
CA LYS A 369 9.13 -19.60 17.98
C LYS A 369 9.20 -18.36 18.89
N ARG A 370 8.64 -17.24 18.45
CA ARG A 370 8.33 -16.11 19.32
C ARG A 370 6.84 -16.20 19.62
N TYR A 371 6.50 -16.68 20.82
CA TYR A 371 5.13 -16.58 21.28
C TYR A 371 4.75 -15.10 21.29
N ALA A 372 3.58 -14.79 20.75
CA ALA A 372 3.12 -13.40 20.68
C ALA A 372 2.94 -12.80 22.06
N THR A 373 2.66 -13.66 23.05
CA THR A 373 2.50 -13.32 24.46
C THR A 373 3.09 -14.44 25.33
N LYS A 374 3.37 -14.16 26.62
CA LYS A 374 3.78 -15.21 27.58
C LYS A 374 2.61 -16.12 27.95
N GLU A 375 1.39 -15.65 27.73
CA GLU A 375 0.15 -16.34 28.06
C GLU A 375 -0.23 -17.38 27.00
N HIS A 376 -0.25 -18.65 27.38
CA HIS A 376 -0.77 -19.73 26.55
C HIS A 376 -2.30 -19.78 26.65
N ILE A 377 -3.01 -19.37 25.59
CA ILE A 377 -4.46 -19.52 25.51
C ILE A 377 -4.81 -21.00 25.35
N LYS A 378 -5.56 -21.55 26.31
CA LYS A 378 -6.10 -22.91 26.26
C LYS A 378 -7.36 -22.99 25.40
N SER A 379 -8.27 -22.05 25.61
CA SER A 379 -9.53 -21.95 24.87
C SER A 379 -10.13 -20.56 25.00
N ILE A 380 -11.01 -20.23 24.06
CA ILE A 380 -11.85 -19.03 24.14
C ILE A 380 -13.29 -19.47 23.89
N GLU A 381 -14.17 -19.14 24.81
CA GLU A 381 -15.61 -19.40 24.68
C GLU A 381 -16.36 -18.10 24.42
N THR A 382 -17.40 -18.15 23.59
CA THR A 382 -18.15 -16.94 23.23
C THR A 382 -19.59 -17.22 22.84
N ASP A 383 -20.48 -16.25 23.10
CA ASP A 383 -21.82 -16.17 22.50
C ASP A 383 -21.88 -15.23 21.29
N GLY A 384 -20.77 -14.57 20.96
CA GLY A 384 -20.62 -13.54 19.94
C GLY A 384 -20.46 -12.12 20.52
N GLN A 385 -20.83 -11.87 21.78
CA GLN A 385 -20.63 -10.59 22.46
C GLN A 385 -19.64 -10.70 23.62
N PHE A 386 -19.74 -11.76 24.40
CA PHE A 386 -18.85 -12.04 25.51
C PHE A 386 -17.81 -13.06 25.09
N TYR A 387 -16.55 -12.83 25.46
CA TYR A 387 -15.42 -13.69 25.12
C TYR A 387 -14.65 -14.02 26.39
N THR A 388 -14.77 -15.26 26.86
CA THR A 388 -14.01 -15.75 28.03
C THR A 388 -12.74 -16.41 27.56
N PHE A 389 -11.60 -15.86 27.99
CA PHE A 389 -10.27 -16.39 27.75
C PHE A 389 -9.88 -17.31 28.89
N TYR A 390 -9.57 -18.57 28.58
CA TYR A 390 -8.99 -19.51 29.51
C TYR A 390 -7.50 -19.62 29.21
N LEU A 391 -6.66 -19.12 30.13
CA LEU A 391 -5.22 -19.10 30.00
C LEU A 391 -4.58 -20.20 30.87
N GLU A 392 -3.46 -20.75 30.42
CA GLU A 392 -2.72 -21.74 31.19
C GLU A 392 -2.08 -21.11 32.45
N GLY A 393 -2.40 -21.65 33.62
CA GLY A 393 -1.84 -21.21 34.90
C GLY A 393 -2.35 -19.84 35.40
N GLN A 394 -3.41 -19.29 34.78
CA GLN A 394 -4.00 -18.00 35.20
C GLN A 394 -5.51 -18.09 35.34
N GLU A 395 -6.11 -17.15 36.07
CA GLU A 395 -7.57 -17.02 36.14
C GLU A 395 -8.14 -16.60 34.78
N SER A 396 -9.28 -17.17 34.42
CA SER A 396 -10.01 -16.77 33.22
C SER A 396 -10.58 -15.37 33.37
N TYR A 397 -10.69 -14.63 32.28
CA TYR A 397 -11.36 -13.34 32.25
C TYR A 397 -12.27 -13.21 31.03
N THR A 398 -13.32 -12.40 31.15
CA THR A 398 -14.32 -12.18 30.09
C THR A 398 -14.22 -10.75 29.56
N ILE A 399 -14.20 -10.61 28.23
CA ILE A 399 -14.31 -9.33 27.53
C ILE A 399 -15.71 -9.21 26.94
N ASN A 400 -16.41 -8.12 27.24
CA ASN A 400 -17.66 -7.73 26.57
C ASN A 400 -17.34 -6.68 25.50
N ILE A 401 -17.58 -7.00 24.23
CA ILE A 401 -17.34 -6.08 23.10
C ILE A 401 -18.53 -5.15 22.83
N GLY A 402 -19.63 -5.28 23.58
CA GLY A 402 -20.81 -4.39 23.56
C GLY A 402 -21.90 -4.76 22.55
N PHE A 403 -21.65 -5.71 21.65
CA PHE A 403 -22.61 -6.20 20.66
C PHE A 403 -22.27 -7.63 20.25
N ASN A 404 -23.23 -8.34 19.63
CA ASN A 404 -22.99 -9.70 19.16
C ASN A 404 -22.36 -9.70 17.75
N PHE A 405 -21.03 -9.83 17.67
CA PHE A 405 -20.28 -9.85 16.41
C PHE A 405 -20.71 -10.97 15.47
N PHE A 406 -21.09 -12.13 16.00
CA PHE A 406 -21.58 -13.24 15.18
C PHE A 406 -22.94 -12.92 14.56
N ASP A 407 -23.95 -12.59 15.38
CA ASP A 407 -25.31 -12.37 14.89
C ASP A 407 -25.41 -11.15 13.97
N LEU A 408 -24.51 -10.17 14.13
CA LEU A 408 -24.46 -8.99 13.28
C LEU A 408 -23.92 -9.26 11.88
N ASN A 409 -22.99 -10.22 11.75
CA ASN A 409 -22.18 -10.39 10.53
C ASN A 409 -22.37 -11.75 9.84
N PHE A 410 -22.87 -12.75 10.56
CA PHE A 410 -22.90 -14.13 10.10
C PHE A 410 -24.20 -14.84 10.51
N SER A 411 -24.39 -16.02 9.93
CA SER A 411 -25.52 -16.90 10.17
C SER A 411 -25.05 -18.33 10.43
N LYS A 412 -25.98 -19.17 10.91
CA LYS A 412 -25.70 -20.60 11.07
C LYS A 412 -25.43 -21.32 9.74
N ALA A 413 -25.87 -20.75 8.61
CA ALA A 413 -25.67 -21.33 7.29
C ALA A 413 -24.21 -21.21 6.81
N ASP A 414 -23.45 -20.26 7.36
CA ASP A 414 -22.05 -20.02 6.98
C ASP A 414 -21.09 -21.05 7.60
N PHE A 415 -21.58 -21.88 8.53
CA PHE A 415 -20.79 -22.97 9.11
C PHE A 415 -20.59 -24.12 8.12
N THR A 416 -19.33 -24.47 7.90
CA THR A 416 -18.93 -25.61 7.08
C THR A 416 -18.56 -26.81 7.95
N LYS A 417 -18.93 -28.02 7.53
CA LYS A 417 -18.38 -29.24 8.13
C LYS A 417 -16.92 -29.38 7.67
N LYS A 418 -16.06 -29.81 8.57
CA LYS A 418 -14.67 -30.12 8.24
C LYS A 418 -14.42 -31.62 8.35
N ASP A 419 -13.60 -32.16 7.47
CA ASP A 419 -13.10 -33.53 7.60
C ASP A 419 -12.03 -33.61 8.71
N LYS A 420 -11.48 -34.82 8.91
CA LYS A 420 -10.40 -35.06 9.88
C LYS A 420 -9.10 -34.30 9.59
N TYR A 421 -8.96 -33.74 8.38
CA TYR A 421 -7.81 -32.93 7.96
C TYR A 421 -8.11 -31.42 8.04
N GLY A 422 -9.32 -31.04 8.49
CA GLY A 422 -9.74 -29.64 8.57
C GLY A 422 -10.16 -29.04 7.22
N LEU A 423 -10.41 -29.87 6.20
CA LEU A 423 -10.89 -29.43 4.89
C LEU A 423 -12.41 -29.40 4.84
N PRO A 424 -13.04 -28.42 4.16
CA PRO A 424 -14.50 -28.39 3.99
C PRO A 424 -15.00 -29.69 3.33
N THR A 425 -15.97 -30.37 3.95
CA THR A 425 -16.70 -31.47 3.31
C THR A 425 -17.94 -30.93 2.63
N GLN A 426 -18.17 -31.33 1.37
CA GLN A 426 -19.41 -31.02 0.65
C GLN A 426 -20.62 -31.69 1.29
#